data_AF-A0A1G1YQH5-F1
#
_entry.id   AF-A0A1G1YQH5-F1
#
_cell.length_a   1.000
_cell.length_b   1.000
_cell.length_c   1.000
_cell.angle_alpha   90.00
_cell.angle_beta   90.00
_cell.angle_gamma   90.00
#
_symmetry.space_group_name_H-M   'P 1'
#
loop_
_entity.id
_entity.type
_entity.pdbx_description
1 polymer ?
#
loop_
_entity_poly.entity_id
_entity_poly.type
_entity_poly.pdbx_seq_one_letter_code
_entity_poly.pdbx_strand_id
1 'polypeptide(L)'
;MDIEIPFDFPENLRNFLRRCGYQELSDINNGTTSYKRRLTGDYYPRFHLYPKLEDGRNLLSLHLDQKKPSYPGAHAHSAEYDGSVVSDEAARIAGLIKNILDNHSHSSLR
;
A
#
# COMPACT_ATOMS: atom_id res chain seq x y z
N MET A 1 5.14 -3.88 -6.01
CA MET A 1 6.19 -3.22 -5.20
C MET A 1 5.98 -3.68 -3.79
N ASP A 2 7.04 -4.16 -3.14
CA ASP A 2 6.92 -4.73 -1.80
C ASP A 2 7.54 -3.73 -0.81
N ILE A 3 6.77 -3.37 0.21
CA ILE A 3 7.18 -2.42 1.24
C ILE A 3 7.39 -3.20 2.53
N GLU A 4 8.61 -3.15 3.06
CA GLU A 4 8.90 -3.79 4.34
C GLU A 4 8.38 -2.92 5.49
N ILE A 5 7.69 -3.57 6.43
CA ILE A 5 7.30 -2.98 7.70
C ILE A 5 8.19 -3.57 8.78
N PRO A 6 8.92 -2.73 9.53
CA PRO A 6 9.70 -3.21 10.66
C PRO A 6 8.77 -3.81 11.73
N PHE A 7 9.25 -4.86 12.38
CA PHE A 7 8.50 -5.53 13.44
C PHE A 7 8.17 -4.61 14.62
N ASP A 8 9.03 -3.62 14.88
CA ASP A 8 8.87 -2.61 15.95
C ASP A 8 7.87 -1.49 15.59
N PHE A 9 7.00 -1.69 14.59
CA PHE A 9 6.03 -0.67 14.21
C PHE A 9 5.05 -0.41 15.36
N PRO A 10 5.03 0.82 15.94
CA PRO A 10 4.36 1.09 17.21
C PRO A 10 2.84 1.27 17.09
N GLU A 11 2.33 1.44 15.86
CA GLU A 11 0.91 1.57 15.58
C GLU A 11 0.32 0.28 15.00
N ASN A 12 -0.98 0.10 15.12
CA ASN A 12 -1.65 -1.00 14.42
C ASN A 12 -1.68 -0.72 12.90
N LEU A 13 -1.16 -1.66 12.10
CA LEU A 13 -1.11 -1.57 10.64
C LEU A 13 -2.46 -1.21 10.02
N ARG A 14 -3.56 -1.76 10.54
CA ARG A 14 -4.92 -1.44 10.10
C ARG A 14 -5.24 0.05 10.25
N ASN A 15 -4.92 0.63 11.41
CA ASN A 15 -5.21 2.04 11.68
C ASN A 15 -4.35 2.95 10.80
N PHE A 16 -3.08 2.59 10.61
CA PHE A 16 -2.17 3.27 9.70
C PHE A 16 -2.69 3.27 8.25
N LEU A 17 -3.10 2.11 7.73
CA LEU A 17 -3.63 1.98 6.37
C LEU A 17 -4.96 2.73 6.20
N ARG A 18 -5.84 2.70 7.21
CA ARG A 18 -7.06 3.51 7.22
C ARG A 18 -6.78 5.01 7.15
N ARG A 19 -5.77 5.51 7.86
CA ARG A 19 -5.32 6.91 7.78
C ARG A 19 -4.76 7.25 6.39
N CYS A 20 -4.14 6.28 5.73
CA CYS A 20 -3.68 6.39 4.34
C CYS A 20 -4.82 6.35 3.31
N GLY A 21 -6.07 6.16 3.72
CA GLY A 21 -7.23 6.07 2.83
C GLY A 21 -7.44 4.69 2.22
N TYR A 22 -6.77 3.65 2.74
CA TYR A 22 -7.04 2.27 2.37
C TYR A 22 -8.25 1.73 3.12
N GLN A 23 -9.08 1.02 2.39
CA GLN A 23 -10.22 0.29 2.93
C GLN A 23 -9.83 -1.16 3.16
N GLU A 24 -10.00 -1.61 4.39
CA GLU A 24 -9.80 -2.99 4.80
C GLU A 24 -10.87 -3.90 4.19
N LEU A 25 -10.41 -5.01 3.64
CA LEU A 25 -11.20 -6.15 3.19
C LEU A 25 -10.68 -7.37 3.91
N SER A 26 -11.30 -7.69 5.03
CA SER A 26 -11.13 -8.97 5.70
C SER A 26 -12.03 -10.00 5.02
N ASP A 27 -11.45 -11.02 4.38
CA ASP A 27 -12.21 -12.17 3.94
C ASP A 27 -12.46 -13.08 5.15
N ILE A 28 -13.74 -13.22 5.54
CA ILE A 28 -14.16 -14.07 6.67
C ILE A 28 -13.85 -15.55 6.42
N ASN A 29 -13.80 -15.98 5.16
CA ASN A 29 -13.60 -17.40 4.82
C ASN A 29 -12.11 -17.77 4.81
N ASN A 30 -11.26 -16.87 4.29
CA ASN A 30 -9.82 -17.15 4.16
C ASN A 30 -8.96 -16.56 5.29
N GLY A 31 -9.55 -15.76 6.20
CA GLY A 31 -8.82 -15.07 7.25
C GLY A 31 -7.75 -14.09 6.73
N THR A 32 -7.75 -13.82 5.43
CA THR A 32 -6.76 -12.97 4.78
C THR A 32 -7.28 -11.55 4.75
N THR A 33 -6.50 -10.62 5.29
CA THR A 33 -6.83 -9.20 5.25
C THR A 33 -6.15 -8.57 4.05
N SER A 34 -6.94 -7.98 3.16
CA SER A 34 -6.47 -7.22 2.01
C SER A 34 -6.90 -5.76 2.15
N TYR A 35 -6.20 -4.86 1.48
CA TYR A 35 -6.49 -3.44 1.55
C TYR A 35 -6.61 -2.87 0.15
N LYS A 36 -7.66 -2.07 -0.10
CA LYS A 36 -7.85 -1.41 -1.40
C LYS A 36 -8.03 0.09 -1.25
N ARG A 37 -7.43 0.86 -2.15
CA ARG A 37 -7.62 2.31 -2.22
C ARG A 37 -7.96 2.70 -3.65
N ARG A 38 -9.12 3.34 -3.85
CA ARG A 38 -9.51 3.84 -5.17
C ARG A 38 -8.81 5.17 -5.40
N LEU A 39 -8.20 5.33 -6.58
CA LEU A 39 -7.57 6.60 -6.99
C LEU A 39 -8.61 7.58 -7.53
N THR A 40 -9.68 7.07 -8.11
CA THR A 40 -10.78 7.84 -8.71
C THR A 40 -12.13 7.42 -8.10
N GLY A 41 -13.20 8.13 -8.44
CA GLY A 41 -14.57 7.73 -8.07
C GLY A 41 -15.05 6.46 -8.79
N ASP A 42 -14.34 6.05 -9.85
CA ASP A 42 -14.65 4.88 -10.66
C ASP A 42 -14.16 3.57 -10.03
N TYR A 43 -14.48 2.44 -10.68
CA TYR A 43 -14.03 1.12 -10.25
C TYR A 43 -12.51 0.91 -10.38
N TYR A 44 -11.87 1.64 -11.29
CA TYR A 44 -10.44 1.57 -11.62
C TYR A 44 -9.93 2.97 -11.96
N PRO A 45 -8.63 3.25 -11.77
CA PRO A 45 -7.61 2.39 -11.17
C PRO A 45 -7.70 2.32 -9.63
N ARG A 46 -7.29 1.19 -9.05
CA ARG A 46 -7.27 0.99 -7.59
C ARG A 46 -5.96 0.38 -7.15
N PHE A 47 -5.43 0.84 -6.03
CA PHE A 47 -4.35 0.17 -5.34
C PHE A 47 -4.88 -1.03 -4.58
N HIS A 48 -4.19 -2.15 -4.70
CA HIS A 48 -4.38 -3.33 -3.90
C HIS A 48 -3.12 -3.56 -3.07
N LEU A 49 -3.29 -3.71 -1.77
CA LEU A 49 -2.22 -3.89 -0.82
C LEU A 49 -2.49 -5.15 -0.02
N TYR A 50 -1.55 -6.09 -0.11
CA TYR A 50 -1.62 -7.38 0.55
C TYR A 50 -0.50 -7.50 1.58
N PRO A 51 -0.82 -7.59 2.88
CA PRO A 51 0.16 -7.97 3.88
C PRO A 51 0.55 -9.43 3.65
N LYS A 52 1.85 -9.68 3.50
CA LYS A 52 2.45 -11.01 3.44
C LYS A 52 3.57 -11.10 4.46
N LEU A 53 3.74 -12.28 5.06
CA LEU A 53 4.86 -12.57 5.95
C LEU A 53 5.85 -13.43 5.17
N GLU A 54 7.07 -12.93 4.99
CA GLU A 54 8.13 -13.60 4.22
C GLU A 54 9.41 -13.57 5.05
N ASP A 55 10.02 -14.73 5.32
CA ASP A 55 11.24 -14.85 6.15
C ASP A 55 11.17 -14.16 7.52
N GLY A 56 9.99 -14.14 8.14
CA GLY A 56 9.75 -13.45 9.42
C GLY A 56 9.65 -11.92 9.32
N ARG A 57 9.65 -11.37 8.10
CA ARG A 57 9.47 -9.95 7.82
C ARG A 57 8.04 -9.68 7.36
N ASN A 58 7.45 -8.61 7.86
CA ASN A 58 6.15 -8.13 7.41
C ASN A 58 6.35 -7.32 6.13
N LEU A 59 5.87 -7.83 5.00
CA LEU A 59 5.92 -7.15 3.71
C LEU A 59 4.51 -6.74 3.29
N LEU A 60 4.40 -5.59 2.63
CA LEU A 60 3.18 -5.14 1.98
C LEU A 60 3.38 -5.17 0.47
N SER A 61 2.70 -6.10 -0.19
CA SER A 61 2.70 -6.20 -1.64
C SER A 61 1.69 -5.20 -2.20
N LEU A 62 2.19 -4.07 -2.72
CA LEU A 62 1.41 -3.03 -3.39
C LEU A 62 1.33 -3.30 -4.90
N HIS A 63 0.11 -3.38 -5.40
CA HIS A 63 -0.23 -3.56 -6.80
C HIS A 63 -1.19 -2.45 -7.25
N LEU A 64 -1.02 -1.98 -8.49
CA LEU A 64 -1.99 -1.11 -9.14
C LEU A 64 -2.84 -1.96 -10.08
N ASP A 65 -4.09 -2.13 -9.71
CA ASP A 65 -5.08 -2.82 -10.53
C ASP A 65 -5.73 -1.80 -11.45
N GLN A 66 -5.43 -1.91 -12.75
CA GLN A 66 -6.00 -1.08 -13.80
C GLN A 66 -6.96 -1.90 -14.64
N LYS A 67 -8.05 -1.26 -15.07
CA LYS A 67 -8.94 -1.88 -16.05
C LYS A 67 -8.16 -2.02 -17.36
N LYS A 68 -8.23 -3.22 -17.95
CA LYS A 68 -7.68 -3.55 -19.28
C LYS A 68 -7.91 -2.38 -20.26
N PRO A 69 -6.87 -1.83 -20.92
CA PRO A 69 -7.07 -0.79 -21.91
C PRO A 69 -7.78 -1.41 -23.12
N SER A 70 -9.10 -1.28 -23.18
CA SER A 70 -9.87 -1.52 -24.40
C SER A 70 -9.70 -0.32 -25.34
N TYR A 71 -8.49 -0.05 -25.80
CA TYR A 71 -8.25 0.88 -26.90
C TYR A 71 -7.11 0.34 -27.79
N PRO A 72 -7.41 -0.16 -29.00
CA PRO A 72 -6.39 -0.39 -30.01
C PRO A 72 -6.00 0.97 -30.59
N GLY A 73 -4.87 1.54 -30.16
CA GLY A 73 -4.29 2.71 -30.84
C GLY A 73 -3.56 3.76 -30.00
N ALA A 74 -3.47 3.66 -28.67
CA ALA A 74 -2.69 4.62 -27.89
C ALA A 74 -1.23 4.16 -27.77
N HIS A 75 -0.38 4.76 -28.59
CA HIS A 75 1.06 4.54 -28.63
C HIS A 75 1.74 4.85 -27.28
N ALA A 76 2.38 3.82 -26.71
CA ALA A 76 3.74 3.84 -26.16
C ALA A 76 4.12 4.74 -24.95
N HIS A 77 3.21 5.22 -24.10
CA HIS A 77 3.62 5.92 -22.84
C HIS A 77 2.90 5.50 -21.54
N SER A 78 1.86 4.66 -21.59
CA SER A 78 1.09 4.33 -20.36
C SER A 78 1.78 3.36 -19.40
N ALA A 79 2.79 2.59 -19.83
CA ALA A 79 3.48 1.65 -18.95
C ALA A 79 4.39 2.33 -17.90
N GLU A 80 4.85 3.56 -18.18
CA GLU A 80 5.75 4.31 -17.29
C GLU A 80 5.00 4.95 -16.11
N TYR A 81 3.76 5.40 -16.37
CA TYR A 81 2.87 5.95 -15.34
C TYR A 81 2.49 4.92 -14.27
N ASP A 82 2.34 3.65 -14.65
CA ASP A 82 1.95 2.60 -13.72
C ASP A 82 3.04 2.32 -12.69
N GLY A 83 4.29 2.31 -13.15
CA GLY A 83 5.47 2.19 -12.30
C GLY A 83 5.65 3.40 -11.40
N SER A 84 5.51 4.62 -11.94
CA SER A 84 5.70 5.84 -11.16
C SER A 84 4.63 5.99 -10.08
N VAL A 85 3.35 5.73 -10.39
CA VAL A 85 2.24 5.85 -9.43
C VAL A 85 2.36 4.86 -8.27
N VAL A 86 2.75 3.60 -8.56
CA VAL A 86 3.01 2.60 -7.52
C VAL A 86 4.25 2.97 -6.71
N SER A 87 5.30 3.43 -7.36
CA SER A 87 6.54 3.84 -6.69
C SER A 87 6.34 5.05 -5.79
N ASP A 88 5.59 6.06 -6.23
CA ASP A 88 5.28 7.26 -5.46
C ASP A 88 4.44 6.92 -4.23
N GLU A 89 3.45 6.04 -4.37
CA GLU A 89 2.64 5.58 -3.24
C GLU A 89 3.47 4.72 -2.27
N ALA A 90 4.36 3.87 -2.77
CA ALA A 90 5.28 3.10 -1.94
C ALA A 90 6.24 4.01 -1.17
N ALA A 91 6.81 5.02 -1.82
CA ALA A 91 7.68 6.01 -1.20
C ALA A 91 6.93 6.83 -0.14
N ARG A 92 5.67 7.22 -0.42
CA ARG A 92 4.80 7.91 0.53
C ARG A 92 4.55 7.07 1.78
N ILE A 93 4.20 5.79 1.62
CA ILE A 93 3.97 4.87 2.74
C ILE A 93 5.26 4.66 3.55
N ALA A 94 6.38 4.41 2.88
CA ALA A 94 7.67 4.24 3.54
C ALA A 94 8.09 5.49 4.34
N GLY A 95 7.89 6.68 3.78
CA GLY A 95 8.15 7.95 4.48
C GLY A 95 7.28 8.15 5.71
N LEU A 96 6.00 7.77 5.64
CA LEU A 96 5.10 7.82 6.80
C LEU A 96 5.50 6.82 7.90
N ILE A 97 5.88 5.59 7.52
CA ILE A 97 6.39 4.58 8.47
C ILE A 97 7.62 5.14 9.19
N LYS A 98 8.58 5.69 8.44
CA LYS A 98 9.78 6.33 9.01
C LYS A 98 9.42 7.44 9.98
N ASN A 99 8.50 8.34 9.61
CA ASN A 99 8.08 9.43 10.49
C ASN A 99 7.45 8.94 11.80
N ILE A 100 6.63 7.88 11.74
CA ILE A 100 6.02 7.28 12.93
C ILE A 100 7.10 6.68 13.85
N LEU A 101 8.07 5.96 13.28
CA LEU A 101 9.19 5.39 14.03
C LEU A 101 10.02 6.49 14.70
N ASP A 102 10.40 7.53 13.94
CA ASP A 102 11.16 8.66 14.44
C ASP A 102 10.43 9.37 15.60
N ASN A 103 9.12 9.60 15.47
CA ASN A 103 8.31 10.21 16.53
C ASN A 103 8.20 9.33 17.77
N HIS A 104 8.08 8.01 17.60
CA HIS A 104 7.99 7.06 18.71
C HIS A 104 9.31 6.97 19.50
N SER A 105 10.46 6.97 18.82
CA SER A 105 11.78 6.98 19.47
C SER A 105 11.98 8.21 20.35
N HIS A 106 11.40 9.37 19.99
CA HIS A 106 11.49 10.59 20.80
C HIS A 106 10.54 10.59 22.01
N SER A 107 9.43 9.86 21.95
CA SER A 107 8.44 9.81 23.04
C SER A 107 8.87 8.90 24.21
N SER A 108 9.79 7.96 23.99
CA SER A 108 10.28 7.03 25.02
C SER A 108 11.36 7.63 25.94
N LEU A 109 11.75 8.89 25.71
CA LEU A 109 12.80 9.61 26.47
C LEU A 109 12.26 10.65 27.46
N ARG A 110 10.99 10.57 27.89
CA ARG A 110 10.41 11.48 28.88
C ARG A 110 9.83 10.75 30.09
#